data_AF-A0A2X3EQH8-F1
#
_entry.id   AF-A0A2X3EQH8-F1
#
_cell.length_a   1.000
_cell.length_b   1.000
_cell.length_c   1.000
_cell.angle_alpha   90.00
_cell.angle_beta   90.00
_cell.angle_gamma   90.00
#
_symmetry.space_group_name_H-M   'P 1'
#
loop_
_entity.id
_entity.type
_entity.pdbx_description
1 polymer ?
#
loop_
_entity_poly.entity_id
_entity_poly.type
_entity_poly.pdbx_seq_one_letter_code
_entity_poly.pdbx_strand_id
1 'polypeptide(L)'
;MADIGLVHLSGVDDSRPREQLTDAERIMLTPQDRLGTCEQVKALEARGYQGVYAFEPFAPELAQWSEADIEREIEQSIALIQRTLRLRPSRYSVRGA
;
A
#
# COMPACT_ATOMS: atom_id res chain seq x y z
N MET A 1 -19.14 0.34 8.01
CA MET A 1 -18.10 0.43 6.97
C MET A 1 -18.68 0.21 5.56
N ALA A 2 -19.99 0.45 5.36
CA ALA A 2 -20.69 0.18 4.10
C ALA A 2 -20.50 1.28 3.03
N ASP A 3 -19.70 2.32 3.32
CA ASP A 3 -19.62 3.53 2.49
C ASP A 3 -18.32 3.62 1.64
N ILE A 4 -17.39 2.67 1.79
CA ILE A 4 -16.15 2.63 1.00
C ILE A 4 -16.30 1.57 -0.08
N GLY A 5 -16.40 2.00 -1.34
CA GLY A 5 -16.51 1.09 -2.50
C GLY A 5 -15.18 0.68 -3.13
N LEU A 6 -14.14 1.50 -2.97
CA LEU A 6 -12.82 1.31 -3.58
C LEU A 6 -11.77 2.09 -2.78
N VAL A 7 -10.55 1.57 -2.72
CA VAL A 7 -9.39 2.24 -2.11
C VAL A 7 -8.28 2.34 -3.15
N HIS A 8 -7.79 3.55 -3.41
CA HIS A 8 -6.63 3.78 -4.28
C HIS A 8 -5.35 3.80 -3.45
N LEU A 9 -4.30 3.17 -3.95
CA LEU A 9 -3.00 3.03 -3.30
C LEU A 9 -1.90 3.65 -4.15
N SER A 10 -1.08 4.48 -3.52
CA SER A 10 0.21 4.95 -4.04
C SER A 10 1.14 5.19 -2.85
N GLY A 11 2.44 5.23 -3.10
CA GLY A 11 3.48 5.56 -2.12
C GLY A 11 4.02 6.96 -2.35
N VAL A 12 4.64 7.53 -1.31
CA VAL A 12 5.47 8.73 -1.45
C VAL A 12 6.74 8.59 -0.62
N ASP A 13 7.88 8.65 -1.29
CA ASP A 13 9.20 8.66 -0.64
C ASP A 13 9.76 10.08 -0.47
N ASP A 14 9.21 11.04 -1.22
CA ASP A 14 9.66 12.43 -1.20
C ASP A 14 9.59 13.02 0.23
N SER A 15 10.66 13.72 0.59
CA SER A 15 10.86 14.17 1.96
C SER A 15 10.24 15.50 2.32
N ARG A 16 9.68 16.22 1.34
CA ARG A 16 9.00 17.49 1.54
C ARG A 16 7.82 17.36 2.49
N PRO A 17 7.41 18.46 3.14
CA PRO A 17 6.16 18.51 3.90
C PRO A 17 4.97 18.07 3.06
N ARG A 18 3.98 17.42 3.68
CA ARG A 18 2.81 16.86 3.00
C ARG A 18 2.07 17.90 2.16
N GLU A 19 2.05 19.15 2.64
CA GLU A 19 1.37 20.28 2.02
C GLU A 19 2.04 20.73 0.71
N GLN A 20 3.25 20.24 0.42
CA GLN A 20 4.01 20.54 -0.80
C GLN A 20 4.06 19.36 -1.78
N LEU A 21 3.45 18.23 -1.42
CA LEU A 21 3.36 17.06 -2.30
C LEU A 21 2.21 17.26 -3.28
N THR A 22 2.44 16.83 -4.51
CA THR A 22 1.47 16.82 -5.61
C THR A 22 1.31 15.41 -6.13
N ASP A 23 0.47 15.22 -7.16
CA ASP A 23 0.36 13.93 -7.82
C ASP A 23 1.68 13.47 -8.44
N ALA A 24 2.58 14.39 -8.79
CA ALA A 24 3.88 14.04 -9.37
C ALA A 24 4.78 13.24 -8.42
N GLU A 25 4.51 13.26 -7.11
CA GLU A 25 5.26 12.50 -6.11
C GLU A 25 4.62 11.13 -5.77
N ARG A 26 3.48 10.80 -6.39
CA ARG A 26 2.78 9.53 -6.17
C ARG A 26 3.43 8.41 -7.00
N ILE A 27 4.20 7.57 -6.34
CA ILE A 27 4.89 6.40 -6.92
C ILE A 27 4.19 5.08 -6.53
N MET A 28 4.71 3.95 -7.01
CA MET A 28 4.34 2.64 -6.46
C MET A 28 4.84 2.47 -5.03
N LEU A 29 4.41 1.43 -4.31
CA LEU A 29 4.78 1.27 -2.91
C LEU A 29 6.23 0.82 -2.77
N THR A 30 6.95 1.50 -1.89
CA THR A 30 8.32 1.15 -1.50
C THR A 30 8.38 0.94 0.03
N PRO A 31 9.46 0.33 0.54
CA PRO A 31 9.73 0.31 1.99
C PRO A 31 9.96 1.69 2.61
N GLN A 32 10.20 2.73 1.80
CA GLN A 32 10.48 4.10 2.24
C GLN A 32 9.23 4.97 2.33
N ASP A 33 8.05 4.42 1.98
CA ASP A 33 6.79 5.15 1.99
C ASP A 33 6.58 5.92 3.29
N ARG A 34 6.39 7.23 3.15
CA ARG A 34 6.29 8.16 4.27
C ARG A 34 4.85 8.43 4.70
N LEU A 35 3.87 8.02 3.89
CA LEU A 35 2.45 8.24 4.19
C LEU A 35 1.80 7.06 4.92
N GLY A 36 2.55 5.98 5.15
CA GLY A 36 2.11 4.85 5.96
C GLY A 36 1.01 4.03 5.29
N THR A 37 1.05 3.91 3.96
CA THR A 37 0.02 3.26 3.15
C THR A 37 -0.23 1.82 3.62
N CYS A 38 0.81 1.05 3.95
CA CYS A 38 0.64 -0.32 4.46
C CYS A 38 -0.08 -0.37 5.83
N GLU A 39 0.17 0.59 6.73
CA GLU A 39 -0.54 0.65 8.01
C GLU A 39 -1.98 1.14 7.84
N GLN A 40 -2.25 2.00 6.87
CA GLN A 40 -3.62 2.39 6.51
C GLN A 40 -4.42 1.19 5.96
N VAL A 41 -3.84 0.41 5.04
CA VAL A 41 -4.46 -0.84 4.54
C VAL A 41 -4.75 -1.80 5.69
N LYS A 42 -3.78 -2.05 6.56
CA LYS A 42 -3.96 -2.89 7.75
C LYS A 42 -5.07 -2.38 8.66
N ALA A 43 -5.22 -1.07 8.81
CA ALA A 43 -6.28 -0.47 9.62
C ALA A 43 -7.67 -0.56 8.94
N LEU A 44 -7.73 -0.65 7.61
CA LEU A 44 -8.96 -0.93 6.86
C LEU A 44 -9.36 -2.41 7.01
N GLU A 45 -8.42 -3.33 6.79
CA GLU A 45 -8.61 -4.77 7.01
C GLU A 45 -9.08 -5.08 8.45
N ALA A 46 -8.44 -4.45 9.45
CA ALA A 46 -8.79 -4.65 10.86
C ALA A 46 -10.21 -4.16 11.21
N ARG A 47 -10.78 -3.26 10.42
CA ARG A 47 -12.15 -2.77 10.57
C ARG A 47 -13.16 -3.54 9.69
N GLY A 48 -12.70 -4.53 8.94
CA GLY A 48 -13.54 -5.40 8.13
C GLY A 48 -13.82 -4.88 6.72
N TYR A 49 -12.99 -3.98 6.18
CA TYR A 49 -13.06 -3.67 4.75
C TYR A 49 -12.72 -4.94 3.94
N GLN A 50 -13.54 -5.26 2.95
CA GLN A 50 -13.38 -6.42 2.06
C GLN A 50 -13.52 -6.02 0.58
N GLY A 51 -13.43 -4.71 0.29
CA GLY A 51 -13.50 -4.19 -1.07
C GLY A 51 -12.16 -4.27 -1.79
N VAL A 52 -12.11 -3.68 -2.99
CA VAL A 52 -10.93 -3.70 -3.86
C VAL A 52 -9.92 -2.62 -3.43
N TYR A 53 -8.64 -2.95 -3.60
CA TYR A 53 -7.54 -1.99 -3.59
C TYR A 53 -6.99 -1.87 -5.01
N ALA A 54 -6.81 -0.65 -5.52
CA ALA A 54 -6.26 -0.38 -6.84
C ALA A 54 -4.99 0.48 -6.72
N PHE A 55 -3.90 0.08 -7.38
CA PHE A 55 -2.71 0.93 -7.47
C PHE A 55 -2.95 2.09 -8.43
N GLU A 56 -2.67 3.32 -8.00
CA GLU A 56 -2.91 4.55 -8.75
C GLU A 56 -1.76 5.57 -8.54
N PRO A 57 -0.55 5.29 -9.04
CA PRO A 57 0.57 6.23 -9.04
C PRO A 57 0.50 7.21 -10.24
N PHE A 58 1.13 8.39 -10.11
CA PHE A 58 1.09 9.47 -11.11
C PHE A 58 2.48 10.10 -11.41
N ALA A 59 3.54 9.60 -10.78
CA ALA A 59 4.88 10.15 -10.96
C ALA A 59 5.32 10.15 -12.43
N PRO A 60 5.94 11.23 -12.95
CA PRO A 60 6.34 11.33 -14.35
C PRO A 60 7.32 10.23 -14.80
N GLU A 61 8.14 9.70 -13.87
CA GLU A 61 9.08 8.61 -14.13
C GLU A 61 8.41 7.30 -14.57
N LEU A 62 7.13 7.09 -14.23
CA LEU A 62 6.35 5.93 -14.66
C LEU A 62 6.25 5.85 -16.20
N ALA A 63 6.28 7.00 -16.89
CA ALA A 63 6.24 7.04 -18.35
C ALA A 63 7.48 6.42 -19.01
N GLN A 64 8.55 6.18 -18.24
CA GLN A 64 9.80 5.58 -18.72
C GLN A 64 9.86 4.07 -18.42
N TRP A 65 8.88 3.52 -17.71
CA TRP A 65 8.86 2.12 -17.32
C TRP A 65 8.56 1.21 -18.51
N SER A 66 9.29 0.10 -18.60
CA SER A 66 8.90 -1.01 -19.45
C SER A 66 7.76 -1.82 -18.82
N GLU A 67 7.12 -2.70 -19.58
CA GLU A 67 6.13 -3.65 -19.04
C GLU A 67 6.72 -4.51 -17.91
N ALA A 68 7.99 -4.91 -18.03
CA ALA A 68 8.69 -5.68 -17.01
C ALA A 68 8.95 -4.87 -15.73
N ASP A 69 9.13 -3.54 -15.84
CA ASP A 69 9.21 -2.67 -14.67
C ASP A 69 7.84 -2.60 -13.99
N ILE A 70 6.77 -2.38 -14.76
CA ILE A 70 5.40 -2.31 -14.22
C ILE A 70 5.03 -3.59 -13.47
N GLU A 71 5.26 -4.76 -14.07
CA GLU A 71 4.98 -6.06 -13.44
C GLU A 71 5.74 -6.21 -12.12
N ARG A 72 7.05 -5.96 -12.14
CA ARG A 72 7.90 -6.04 -10.96
C ARG A 72 7.41 -5.13 -9.82
N GLU A 73 7.07 -3.87 -10.11
CA GLU A 73 6.67 -2.91 -9.08
C GLU A 73 5.27 -3.20 -8.50
N ILE A 74 4.37 -3.79 -9.30
CA ILE A 74 3.09 -4.31 -8.81
C ILE A 74 3.33 -5.49 -7.84
N GLU A 75 4.15 -6.46 -8.23
CA GLU A 75 4.45 -7.63 -7.39
C GLU A 75 5.11 -7.22 -6.07
N GLN A 76 6.07 -6.30 -6.11
CA GLN A 76 6.73 -5.78 -4.93
C GLN A 76 5.75 -5.04 -4.00
N SER A 77 4.86 -4.22 -4.56
CA SER A 77 3.84 -3.50 -3.78
C SER A 77 2.88 -4.46 -3.09
N ILE A 78 2.43 -5.52 -3.78
CA ILE A 78 1.60 -6.57 -3.20
C ILE A 78 2.35 -7.29 -2.08
N ALA A 79 3.62 -7.64 -2.28
CA ALA A 79 4.44 -8.31 -1.28
C ALA A 79 4.62 -7.47 -0.01
N LEU A 80 4.80 -6.14 -0.14
CA LEU A 80 4.89 -5.22 1.01
C LEU A 80 3.60 -5.19 1.84
N ILE A 81 2.45 -5.11 1.18
CA ILE A 81 1.14 -5.15 1.85
C ILE A 81 0.96 -6.50 2.56
N GLN A 82 1.18 -7.61 1.86
CA GLN A 82 1.02 -8.95 2.41
C GLN A 82 1.94 -9.20 3.61
N ARG A 83 3.19 -8.74 3.54
CA ARG A 83 4.13 -8.80 4.67
C ARG A 83 3.57 -8.04 5.87
N THR A 84 3.07 -6.83 5.67
CA THR A 84 2.50 -6.01 6.75
C THR A 84 1.28 -6.66 7.40
N LEU A 85 0.41 -7.28 6.61
CA LEU A 85 -0.78 -8.00 7.11
C LEU A 85 -0.42 -9.29 7.87
N ARG A 86 0.65 -9.99 7.47
CA ARG A 86 1.13 -11.21 8.13
C ARG A 86 1.80 -10.97 9.49
N LEU A 87 2.23 -9.74 9.80
CA LEU A 87 2.95 -9.40 11.04
C LEU A 87 2.06 -9.34 12.30
N ARG A 88 0.84 -9.90 12.28
CA ARG A 88 0.09 -10.16 13.51
C ARG A 88 0.73 -11.35 14.26
N PRO A 89 1.14 -11.23 15.53
CA PRO A 89 1.30 -12.41 16.36
C PRO A 89 -0.06 -13.09 16.44
N SER A 90 -0.12 -14.36 16.05
CA SER A 90 -1.30 -15.19 16.22
C SER A 90 -1.74 -15.15 17.68
N ARG A 91 -2.87 -14.49 17.96
CA ARG A 91 -3.58 -14.63 19.25
C ARG A 91 -4.43 -15.90 19.27
N TYR A 92 -3.91 -17.00 18.73
CA TYR A 92 -4.48 -18.31 18.97
C TYR A 92 -3.56 -19.06 19.93
N SER A 93 -3.98 -19.06 21.20
CA SER A 93 -3.53 -20.06 22.16
C SER A 93 -3.92 -21.43 21.59
N VAL A 94 -2.92 -22.27 21.37
CA VAL A 94 -3.12 -23.72 21.37
C VAL A 94 -3.61 -24.04 22.79
N ARG A 95 -4.91 -24.29 22.95
CA ARG A 95 -5.38 -25.03 24.12
C ARG A 95 -4.97 -26.48 23.88
N GLY A 96 -3.78 -26.82 24.35
CA GLY A 96 -3.41 -28.19 24.64
C GLY A 96 -3.86 -28.52 26.05
N ALA A 97 -4.78 -29.48 26.17
CA ALA A 97 -4.89 -30.50 27.22
C ALA A 97 -6.14 -31.34 26.89
#